data_AF-A0A2V6CV79-F1
#
_entry.id   AF-A0A2V6CV79-F1
#
_cell.length_a   1.000
_cell.length_b   1.000
_cell.length_c   1.000
_cell.angle_alpha   90.00
_cell.angle_beta   90.00
_cell.angle_gamma   90.00
#
_symmetry.space_group_name_H-M   'P 1'
#
loop_
_entity.id
_entity.type
_entity.pdbx_description
1 polymer ?
#
loop_
_entity_poly.entity_id
_entity_poly.type
_entity_poly.pdbx_seq_one_letter_code
_entity_poly.pdbx_strand_id
1 'polypeptide(L)'
;MPLRIVDNNDKYGYFYGFYLQDEWKPFEQLTINFGGRLDFENAFVDENQLSPRINIVYTPWVGTALHAGYARYFTPPPLEAVPESTIA
;
A
#
# COMPACT_ATOMS: atom_id res chain seq x y z
N MET A 1 -37.80 30.05 5.56
CA MET A 1 -37.87 29.25 4.31
C MET A 1 -36.75 28.22 4.36
N PRO A 2 -36.99 26.89 4.29
CA PRO A 2 -35.89 25.93 4.27
C PRO A 2 -35.22 25.94 2.88
N LEU A 3 -33.89 26.11 2.85
CA LEU A 3 -33.07 26.04 1.65
C LEU A 3 -32.77 24.56 1.37
N ARG A 4 -33.23 24.03 0.23
CA ARG A 4 -32.88 22.68 -0.21
C ARG A 4 -31.51 22.72 -0.88
N ILE A 5 -30.47 22.29 -0.17
CA ILE A 5 -29.16 22.02 -0.78
C ILE A 5 -29.26 20.68 -1.48
N VAL A 6 -29.29 20.70 -2.81
CA VAL A 6 -29.14 19.50 -3.63
C VAL A 6 -27.64 19.33 -3.85
N ASP A 7 -27.02 18.44 -3.10
CA ASP A 7 -25.62 18.07 -3.30
C ASP A 7 -25.58 16.91 -4.30
N ASN A 8 -25.29 17.24 -5.56
CA ASN A 8 -25.24 16.27 -6.67
C ASN A 8 -23.80 15.97 -7.05
N ASN A 9 -22.91 15.84 -6.05
CA ASN A 9 -21.54 15.38 -6.23
C ASN A 9 -21.50 13.85 -6.13
N ASP A 10 -21.88 13.18 -7.21
CA ASP A 10 -21.46 11.79 -7.41
C ASP A 10 -19.96 11.81 -7.72
N LYS A 11 -19.14 11.90 -6.67
CA LYS A 11 -17.69 11.68 -6.77
C LYS A 11 -17.47 10.19 -7.03
N TYR A 12 -17.45 9.80 -8.31
CA TYR A 12 -16.96 8.50 -8.74
C TYR A 12 -15.45 8.45 -8.49
N GLY A 13 -15.05 7.99 -7.30
CA GLY A 13 -13.66 7.66 -6.99
C GLY A 13 -13.32 6.29 -7.58
N TYR A 14 -12.57 6.28 -8.67
CA TYR A 14 -12.04 5.02 -9.20
C TYR A 14 -10.75 4.68 -8.47
N PHE A 15 -10.78 3.55 -7.76
CA PHE A 15 -9.61 2.93 -7.15
C PHE A 15 -9.05 1.86 -8.08
N TYR A 16 -7.79 1.99 -8.45
CA TYR A 16 -7.07 0.97 -9.21
C TYR A 16 -5.87 0.49 -8.41
N GLY A 17 -5.83 -0.80 -8.10
CA GLY A 17 -4.71 -1.43 -7.43
C GLY A 17 -3.98 -2.38 -8.38
N PHE A 18 -2.67 -2.19 -8.56
CA PHE A 18 -1.81 -3.15 -9.24
C PHE A 18 -0.96 -3.91 -8.22
N TYR A 19 -0.92 -5.22 -8.36
CA TYR A 19 -0.18 -6.09 -7.47
C TYR A 19 0.71 -7.03 -8.26
N LEU A 20 1.98 -7.07 -7.91
CA LEU A 20 2.96 -7.97 -8.50
C LEU A 20 3.74 -8.64 -7.38
N GLN A 21 3.88 -9.96 -7.46
CA GLN A 21 4.76 -10.75 -6.62
C GLN A 21 5.48 -11.76 -7.50
N ASP A 22 6.75 -11.97 -7.21
CA ASP A 22 7.59 -12.95 -7.88
C ASP A 22 8.53 -13.63 -6.87
N GLU A 23 8.83 -14.88 -7.16
CA GLU A 23 9.80 -15.69 -6.40
C GLU A 23 10.94 -16.07 -7.34
N TRP A 24 12.14 -15.65 -6.97
CA TRP A 24 13.35 -15.94 -7.72
C TRP A 24 14.29 -16.81 -6.90
N LYS A 25 14.69 -17.93 -7.51
CA LYS A 25 15.63 -18.91 -6.96
C LYS A 25 16.81 -19.07 -7.91
N PRO A 26 17.81 -18.17 -7.85
CA PRO A 26 19.00 -18.28 -8.71
C PRO A 26 19.80 -19.55 -8.44
N PHE A 27 19.76 -20.09 -7.22
CA PHE A 27 20.36 -21.37 -6.83
C PHE A 27 19.65 -21.93 -5.59
N GLU A 28 19.83 -23.22 -5.28
CA GLU A 28 19.04 -23.92 -4.26
C GLU A 28 19.14 -23.31 -2.86
N GLN A 29 20.28 -22.68 -2.54
CA GLN A 29 20.53 -22.06 -1.25
C GLN A 29 19.93 -20.64 -1.12
N LEU A 30 19.48 -19.99 -2.20
CA LEU A 30 19.01 -18.61 -2.15
C LEU A 30 17.61 -18.49 -2.74
N THR A 31 16.68 -18.03 -1.92
CA THR A 31 15.33 -17.67 -2.32
C THR A 31 15.11 -16.18 -2.11
N ILE A 32 14.68 -15.48 -3.15
CA ILE A 32 14.37 -14.06 -3.13
C ILE A 32 12.91 -13.92 -3.51
N ASN A 33 12.09 -13.42 -2.60
CA ASN A 33 10.70 -13.06 -2.84
C ASN A 33 10.62 -11.55 -2.93
N PHE A 34 10.12 -11.02 -4.05
CA PHE A 34 9.91 -9.59 -4.19
C PHE A 34 8.51 -9.32 -4.73
N GLY A 35 7.93 -8.23 -4.28
CA GLY A 35 6.60 -7.83 -4.70
C GLY A 35 6.32 -6.39 -4.35
N GLY A 36 5.30 -5.84 -4.99
CA GLY A 36 4.88 -4.47 -4.79
C GLY A 36 3.40 -4.35 -5.02
N ARG A 37 2.79 -3.47 -4.23
CA ARG A 37 1.44 -2.99 -4.49
C ARG A 37 1.51 -1.51 -4.84
N LEU A 38 0.83 -1.15 -5.91
CA LEU A 38 0.61 0.22 -6.35
C LEU A 38 -0.88 0.48 -6.26
N ASP A 39 -1.30 1.39 -5.38
CA ASP A 39 -2.67 1.86 -5.33
C ASP A 39 -2.73 3.26 -5.96
N PHE A 40 -3.65 3.43 -6.92
CA PHE A 40 -3.94 4.68 -7.60
C PHE A 40 -5.36 5.12 -7.22
N GLU A 41 -5.46 6.24 -6.51
CA GLU A 41 -6.73 6.88 -6.18
C GLU A 41 -6.98 8.08 -7.12
N ASN A 42 -7.93 7.95 -8.05
CA ASN A 42 -8.27 9.06 -8.95
C ASN A 42 -9.34 9.94 -8.29
N ALA A 43 -8.98 10.68 -7.23
CA ALA A 43 -9.97 11.38 -6.39
C ALA A 43 -9.57 12.76 -5.84
N PHE A 44 -8.58 13.45 -6.43
CA PHE A 44 -8.19 14.88 -6.25
C PHE A 44 -6.78 15.15 -5.69
N VAL A 45 -5.97 14.13 -5.35
CA VAL A 45 -4.56 14.30 -4.96
C VAL A 45 -3.78 13.11 -5.51
N ASP A 46 -2.63 13.32 -6.14
CA ASP A 46 -1.71 12.26 -6.61
C ASP A 46 -1.03 11.57 -5.41
N GLU A 47 -1.80 10.91 -4.53
CA GLU A 47 -1.26 10.08 -3.46
C GLU A 47 -0.98 8.68 -3.99
N ASN A 48 0.19 8.55 -4.64
CA ASN A 48 0.68 7.27 -5.14
C ASN A 48 1.22 6.44 -3.98
N GLN A 49 0.43 5.46 -3.54
CA GLN A 49 0.78 4.63 -2.39
C GLN A 49 1.55 3.38 -2.83
N LEU A 50 2.88 3.51 -2.96
CA LEU A 50 3.74 2.38 -3.29
C LEU A 50 4.11 1.59 -2.02
N SER A 51 3.69 0.32 -1.97
CA SER A 51 4.03 -0.63 -0.90
C SER A 51 4.94 -1.75 -1.42
N PRO A 52 6.27 -1.53 -1.46
CA PRO A 52 7.23 -2.54 -1.86
C PRO A 52 7.52 -3.51 -0.71
N ARG A 53 7.71 -4.78 -1.04
CA ARG A 53 8.13 -5.84 -0.14
C ARG A 53 9.18 -6.71 -0.82
N ILE A 54 10.30 -6.91 -0.13
CA ILE A 54 11.35 -7.84 -0.52
C ILE A 54 11.73 -8.69 0.68
N ASN A 55 11.91 -9.98 0.46
CA ASN A 55 12.35 -10.95 1.45
C ASN A 55 13.37 -11.89 0.81
N ILE A 56 14.46 -12.13 1.51
CA ILE A 56 15.58 -12.94 1.06
C ILE A 56 15.82 -13.99 2.14
N VAL A 57 15.86 -15.24 1.71
CA VAL A 57 16.22 -16.39 2.54
C VAL A 57 17.44 -17.04 1.93
N TYR A 58 18.52 -17.12 2.71
CA TYR A 58 19.78 -17.72 2.28
C TYR A 58 20.21 -18.83 3.24
N THR A 59 20.47 -20.03 2.72
CA THR A 59 20.83 -21.24 3.47
C THR A 59 22.22 -21.73 3.05
N PRO A 60 23.30 -21.10 3.56
CA PRO A 60 24.67 -21.38 3.10
C PRO A 60 25.14 -22.82 3.39
N TRP A 61 24.63 -23.45 4.46
CA TRP A 61 24.87 -24.86 4.78
C TRP A 61 23.68 -25.45 5.54
N VAL A 62 23.64 -26.78 5.61
CA VAL A 62 22.59 -27.53 6.32
C VAL A 62 22.57 -27.11 7.78
N GLY A 63 21.42 -26.61 8.24
CA GLY A 63 21.20 -26.17 9.62
C GLY A 63 21.40 -24.68 9.89
N THR A 64 21.64 -23.85 8.86
CA THR A 64 21.66 -22.39 9.03
C THR A 64 20.85 -21.71 7.93
N ALA A 65 19.91 -20.85 8.36
CA ALA A 65 19.09 -20.02 7.48
C ALA A 65 19.22 -18.56 7.90
N LEU A 66 19.56 -17.70 6.94
CA LEU A 66 19.64 -16.26 7.09
C LEU A 66 18.40 -15.64 6.45
N HIS A 67 17.72 -14.78 7.20
CA HIS A 67 16.53 -14.06 6.75
C HIS A 67 16.84 -12.57 6.74
N ALA A 68 16.67 -11.95 5.58
CA ALA A 68 16.73 -10.51 5.42
C ALA A 68 15.47 -10.06 4.70
N GLY A 69 14.85 -8.97 5.16
CA GLY A 69 13.62 -8.50 4.55
C GLY A 69 13.43 -7.01 4.75
N TYR A 70 12.81 -6.38 3.76
CA TYR A 70 12.37 -5.01 3.82
C TYR A 70 10.94 -4.94 3.29
N ALA A 71 10.05 -4.38 4.08
CA ALA A 71 8.69 -4.10 3.66
C ALA A 71 8.34 -2.69 4.10
N ARG A 72 7.80 -1.90 3.19
CA ARG A 72 7.22 -0.61 3.51
C ARG A 72 5.73 -0.72 3.32
N TYR A 73 5.04 -0.88 4.43
CA TYR A 73 3.59 -0.80 4.48
C TYR A 73 3.21 0.67 4.66
N PHE A 74 2.27 1.12 3.85
CA PHE A 74 1.64 2.41 4.11
C PHE A 74 0.51 2.18 5.11
N THR A 75 0.61 2.86 6.24
CA THR A 75 -0.48 2.97 7.20
C THR A 75 -1.25 4.23 6.82
N PRO A 76 -2.53 4.14 6.43
CA PRO A 76 -3.32 5.34 6.18
C PRO A 76 -3.32 6.18 7.47
N PRO A 77 -3.20 7.51 7.36
CA PRO A 77 -3.31 8.38 8.52
C PRO A 77 -4.64 8.07 9.24
N PRO A 78 -4.63 7.92 10.58
CA PRO A 78 -5.86 7.64 11.31
C PRO A 78 -6.89 8.74 11.01
N LEU A 79 -8.12 8.34 10.69
CA LEU A 79 -9.26 9.20 10.34
C LEU A 79 -9.76 10.07 11.51
N GLU A 80 -8.96 10.28 12.54
CA GLU A 80 -9.30 11.04 13.75
C GLU A 80 -8.90 12.52 13.66
N ALA A 81 -8.28 12.96 12.57
CA ALA A 81 -8.12 14.39 12.28
C ALA A 81 -9.38 14.96 11.62
N VAL A 82 -10.54 14.80 12.26
CA VAL A 82 -11.64 15.74 12.09
C VAL A 82 -11.32 16.88 13.06
N PRO A 83 -10.82 18.05 12.62
CA PRO A 83 -11.00 19.23 13.43
C PRO A 83 -12.50 19.40 13.61
N GLU A 84 -12.97 19.27 14.86
CA GLU A 84 -14.33 19.63 15.22
C GLU A 84 -14.64 21.00 14.60
N SER A 85 -15.77 21.02 13.91
CA SER A 85 -16.38 22.16 13.25
C SER A 85 -16.12 23.49 13.99
N THR A 86 -15.51 24.47 13.30
CA THR A 86 -15.79 25.87 13.64
C THR A 86 -17.19 26.18 13.14
N ILE A 87 -18.17 26.17 14.03
CA ILE A 87 -19.43 26.89 13.85
C ILE A 87 -19.41 28.07 14.83
N ALA A 88 -19.33 29.26 14.21
CA ALA A 88 -19.57 30.64 14.67
C ALA A 88 -19.69 30.95 16.17
#